data_AF-A0A1D1XL09-F1
#
_entry.id   AF-A0A1D1XL09-F1
#
_cell.length_a   1.000
_cell.length_b   1.000
_cell.length_c   1.000
_cell.angle_alpha   90.00
_cell.angle_beta   90.00
_cell.angle_gamma   90.00
#
_symmetry.space_group_name_H-M   'P 1'
#
loop_
_entity.id
_entity.type
_entity.pdbx_description
1 polymer ?
#
loop_
_entity_poly.entity_id
_entity_poly.type
_entity_poly.pdbx_seq_one_letter_code
_entity_poly.pdbx_strand_id
1 'polypeptide(L)'
;MKAPGSTTAVAGATGTSPSEGGERKSINPELWYGCAGPLVSLPPVGSLVVYFPQGHSEQVAATMQKDVDVQIPNYPNLPWKMICLLHNVTLHADPETDEVYAQMTLQPVNTNDKEAFLASDLSPKTNRLQTDFFCKTLTASDTSTHGGFSVPRRAAEKIFPPLDFSMQPPAQELQARDLHDNVWTFRHIYRGQPKRHLLTTGWSLFVSGKRLLAGDSVLFIRDEKQQLLLGIRRANRQPTNISSSVLSSDSMQIGILAAAAHAYANHSPFTVFYNPRASPSEFVIPLAKYNKAIYSHQITLGMRFRMMFETEESGT
;
A
#
# COMPACT_ATOMS: atom_id res chain seq x y z
N MET A 1 34.86 60.41 13.49
CA MET A 1 33.41 60.46 13.14
C MET A 1 33.25 59.97 11.70
N LYS A 2 32.12 59.31 11.44
CA LYS A 2 31.85 58.30 10.40
C LYS A 2 31.64 58.82 8.96
N ALA A 3 31.73 57.85 8.04
CA ALA A 3 31.20 57.75 6.65
C ALA A 3 32.07 58.33 5.52
N PRO A 4 31.97 57.82 4.25
CA PRO A 4 31.01 56.85 3.65
C PRO A 4 31.70 55.56 3.14
N GLY A 5 31.06 54.39 3.02
CA GLY A 5 29.95 54.06 2.11
C GLY A 5 30.49 53.28 0.90
N SER A 6 30.75 51.97 1.05
CA SER A 6 31.28 51.10 -0.02
C SER A 6 30.19 50.17 -0.56
N THR A 7 29.81 50.37 -1.83
CA THR A 7 29.05 49.42 -2.64
C THR A 7 30.03 48.61 -3.50
N THR A 8 30.23 47.34 -3.16
CA THR A 8 30.94 46.37 -3.99
C THR A 8 29.94 45.40 -4.60
N ALA A 9 29.85 45.41 -5.93
CA ALA A 9 29.17 44.39 -6.71
C ALA A 9 29.97 43.08 -6.65
N VAL A 10 29.29 41.96 -6.39
CA VAL A 10 29.88 40.62 -6.47
C VAL A 10 29.12 39.84 -7.53
N ALA A 11 29.90 39.31 -8.47
CA ALA A 11 29.46 38.56 -9.64
C ALA A 11 28.64 37.32 -9.24
N GLY A 12 27.53 37.11 -9.95
CA GLY A 12 26.68 35.94 -9.81
C GLY A 12 27.37 34.69 -10.35
N ALA A 13 27.71 33.76 -9.45
CA ALA A 13 28.04 32.40 -9.81
C ALA A 13 26.74 31.61 -10.00
N THR A 14 26.46 31.20 -11.24
CA THR A 14 25.40 30.27 -11.60
C THR A 14 25.74 28.87 -11.07
N GLY A 15 25.17 28.52 -9.91
CA GLY A 15 25.15 27.16 -9.41
C GLY A 15 24.04 26.36 -10.07
N THR A 16 24.36 25.65 -11.15
CA THR A 16 23.53 24.57 -11.70
C THR A 16 23.45 23.45 -10.67
N SER A 17 22.27 23.25 -10.09
CA SER A 17 21.93 22.05 -9.31
C SER A 17 21.92 20.82 -10.24
N PRO A 18 22.52 19.69 -9.81
CA PRO A 18 22.50 18.49 -10.62
C PRO A 18 21.09 17.91 -10.64
N SER A 19 20.54 17.77 -11.85
CA SER A 19 19.41 16.93 -12.15
C SER A 19 19.73 15.48 -11.79
N GLU A 20 19.24 15.00 -10.64
CA GLU A 20 19.25 13.57 -10.31
C GLU A 20 18.21 12.86 -11.19
N GLY A 21 18.60 12.57 -12.42
CA GLY A 21 17.96 11.60 -13.31
C GLY A 21 18.31 10.18 -12.90
N GLY A 22 18.06 9.82 -11.64
CA GLY A 22 17.98 8.41 -11.26
C GLY A 22 16.65 7.88 -11.77
N GLU A 23 16.67 6.88 -12.67
CA GLU A 23 15.47 6.11 -12.98
C GLU A 23 14.85 5.67 -11.64
N ARG A 24 13.71 6.28 -11.27
CA ARG A 24 12.97 5.87 -10.08
C ARG A 24 12.55 4.43 -10.33
N LYS A 25 13.26 3.49 -9.71
CA LYS A 25 12.97 2.07 -9.81
C LYS A 25 11.51 1.86 -9.42
N SER A 26 10.74 1.31 -10.36
CA SER A 26 9.33 1.04 -10.16
C SER A 26 9.17 -0.12 -9.17
N ILE A 27 8.39 0.09 -8.11
CA ILE A 27 8.02 -0.96 -7.16
C ILE A 27 7.35 -2.13 -7.89
N ASN A 28 7.66 -3.37 -7.49
CA ASN A 28 7.04 -4.54 -8.10
C ASN A 28 5.53 -4.55 -7.77
N PRO A 29 4.63 -4.48 -8.77
CA PRO A 29 3.19 -4.34 -8.52
C PRO A 29 2.59 -5.60 -7.88
N GLU A 30 3.05 -6.80 -8.26
CA GLU A 30 2.56 -8.05 -7.67
C GLU A 30 2.87 -8.12 -6.18
N LEU A 31 4.10 -7.75 -5.79
CA LEU A 31 4.50 -7.68 -4.39
C LEU A 31 3.72 -6.59 -3.65
N TRP A 32 3.52 -5.43 -4.27
CA TRP A 32 2.77 -4.33 -3.68
C TRP A 32 1.32 -4.73 -3.38
N TYR A 33 0.61 -5.35 -4.33
CA TYR A 33 -0.74 -5.89 -4.08
C TYR A 33 -0.73 -7.03 -3.07
N GLY A 34 0.34 -7.84 -3.07
CA GLY A 34 0.62 -8.81 -2.02
C GLY A 34 0.67 -8.16 -0.64
N CYS A 35 1.36 -7.04 -0.45
CA CYS A 35 1.41 -6.34 0.83
C CYS A 35 0.12 -5.58 1.16
N ALA A 36 -0.56 -5.02 0.15
CA ALA A 36 -1.79 -4.25 0.34
C ALA A 36 -2.95 -5.11 0.86
N GLY A 37 -3.04 -6.36 0.41
CA GLY A 37 -4.04 -7.32 0.84
C GLY A 37 -4.94 -7.80 -0.30
N PRO A 38 -5.59 -8.97 -0.14
CA PRO A 38 -6.30 -9.65 -1.22
C PRO A 38 -7.54 -8.90 -1.73
N LEU A 39 -8.12 -8.02 -0.91
CA LEU A 39 -9.32 -7.25 -1.25
C LEU A 39 -9.01 -5.94 -1.97
N VAL A 40 -7.74 -5.53 -2.04
CA VAL A 40 -7.35 -4.25 -2.61
C VAL A 40 -7.35 -4.33 -4.14
N SER A 41 -8.06 -3.39 -4.76
CA SER A 41 -8.08 -3.18 -6.21
C SER A 41 -8.06 -1.68 -6.50
N LEU A 42 -7.01 -1.21 -7.17
CA LEU A 42 -6.93 0.19 -7.56
C LEU A 42 -7.64 0.43 -8.91
N PRO A 43 -8.31 1.58 -9.09
CA PRO A 43 -8.92 1.94 -10.36
C PRO A 43 -7.86 2.11 -11.47
N PRO A 44 -8.17 1.76 -12.73
CA PRO A 44 -7.24 1.92 -13.84
C PRO A 44 -7.07 3.39 -14.23
N VAL A 45 -5.84 3.79 -14.55
CA VAL A 45 -5.53 5.13 -15.07
C VAL A 45 -6.33 5.41 -16.35
N GLY A 46 -6.81 6.64 -16.50
CA GLY A 46 -7.69 7.07 -17.60
C GLY A 46 -9.17 6.74 -17.39
N SER A 47 -9.54 6.08 -16.29
CA SER A 47 -10.95 5.79 -16.00
C SER A 47 -11.66 6.88 -15.22
N LEU A 48 -12.99 6.88 -15.32
CA LEU A 48 -13.85 7.66 -14.41
C LEU A 48 -13.99 6.94 -13.07
N VAL A 49 -13.84 7.71 -12.00
CA VAL A 49 -13.99 7.28 -10.61
C VAL A 49 -14.93 8.23 -9.87
N VAL A 50 -15.51 7.76 -8.78
CA VAL A 50 -16.24 8.55 -7.80
C VAL A 50 -15.35 8.72 -6.58
N TYR A 51 -14.97 9.96 -6.29
CA TYR A 51 -14.25 10.34 -5.09
C TYR A 51 -15.24 10.76 -3.99
N PHE A 52 -15.05 10.21 -2.79
CA PHE A 52 -15.85 10.49 -1.60
C PHE A 52 -14.98 11.24 -0.56
N PRO A 53 -15.15 12.56 -0.39
CA PRO A 53 -14.40 13.33 0.61
C PRO A 53 -14.53 12.74 2.02
N GLN A 54 -15.72 12.26 2.40
CA GLN A 54 -15.96 11.65 3.71
C GLN A 54 -15.06 10.41 3.94
N GLY A 55 -14.99 9.48 2.99
CA GLY A 55 -14.15 8.30 3.13
C GLY A 55 -12.65 8.63 3.18
N HIS A 56 -12.23 9.71 2.51
CA HIS A 56 -10.86 10.22 2.64
C HIS A 56 -10.60 10.77 4.04
N SER A 57 -11.55 11.52 4.61
CA SER A 57 -11.48 11.99 6.00
C SER A 57 -11.44 10.82 7.00
N GLU A 58 -12.21 9.75 6.78
CA GLU A 58 -12.18 8.53 7.60
C GLU A 58 -10.80 7.87 7.60
N GLN A 59 -10.11 7.81 6.45
CA GLN A 59 -8.74 7.29 6.39
C GLN A 59 -7.77 8.16 7.20
N VAL A 60 -7.88 9.49 7.12
CA VAL A 60 -7.03 10.38 7.91
C VAL A 60 -7.30 10.24 9.41
N ALA A 61 -8.57 10.17 9.82
CA ALA A 61 -8.93 9.94 11.21
C ALA A 61 -8.35 8.61 11.73
N ALA A 62 -8.46 7.54 10.94
CA ALA A 62 -7.90 6.23 11.29
C ALA A 62 -6.37 6.28 11.42
N THR A 63 -5.69 7.00 10.52
CA THR A 63 -4.22 7.16 10.57
C THR A 63 -3.78 7.98 11.78
N MET A 64 -4.55 8.99 12.17
CA MET A 64 -4.22 9.90 13.28
C MET A 64 -4.74 9.43 14.65
N GLN A 65 -5.54 8.36 14.72
CA GLN A 65 -6.18 7.82 15.94
C GLN A 65 -6.86 8.89 16.80
N LYS A 66 -7.50 9.85 16.14
CA LYS A 66 -8.34 10.85 16.79
C LYS A 66 -9.68 10.87 16.09
N ASP A 67 -10.74 10.70 16.88
CA ASP A 67 -12.08 11.01 16.44
C ASP A 67 -12.15 12.50 16.08
N VAL A 68 -12.99 12.80 15.08
CA VAL A 68 -13.18 14.15 14.55
C VAL A 68 -13.95 14.99 15.58
N ASP A 69 -13.24 15.55 16.56
CA ASP A 69 -13.87 16.31 17.66
C ASP A 69 -13.85 17.83 17.44
N VAL A 70 -13.83 18.27 16.18
CA VAL A 70 -13.65 19.69 15.80
C VAL A 70 -14.73 20.18 14.85
N GLN A 71 -15.09 21.46 15.01
CA GLN A 71 -15.88 22.23 14.05
C GLN A 71 -15.13 22.35 12.71
N ILE A 72 -15.26 21.35 11.86
CA ILE A 72 -14.79 21.41 10.48
C ILE A 72 -15.52 22.57 9.76
N PRO A 73 -14.81 23.48 9.08
CA PRO A 73 -15.44 24.54 8.30
C PRO A 73 -16.42 23.96 7.27
N ASN A 74 -17.58 24.59 7.11
CA ASN A 74 -18.52 24.18 6.08
C ASN A 74 -17.98 24.58 4.70
N TYR A 75 -17.90 23.62 3.78
CA TYR A 75 -17.56 23.85 2.37
C TYR A 75 -18.83 23.69 1.52
N PRO A 76 -19.68 24.73 1.40
CA PRO A 76 -21.01 24.62 0.78
C PRO A 76 -20.97 24.19 -0.69
N ASN A 77 -19.86 24.45 -1.39
CA ASN A 77 -19.68 24.10 -2.78
C ASN A 77 -19.05 22.71 -3.00
N LEU A 78 -18.67 22.01 -1.92
CA LEU A 78 -18.10 20.67 -2.02
C LEU A 78 -19.23 19.63 -1.95
N PRO A 79 -19.54 18.93 -3.05
CA PRO A 79 -20.52 17.85 -2.99
C PRO A 79 -19.98 16.66 -2.19
N TRP A 80 -20.88 15.86 -1.62
CA TRP A 80 -20.54 14.64 -0.88
C TRP A 80 -19.89 13.54 -1.74
N LYS A 81 -19.99 13.65 -3.07
CA LYS A 81 -19.27 12.83 -4.05
C LYS A 81 -18.90 13.66 -5.28
N MET A 82 -17.81 13.31 -5.92
CA MET A 82 -17.36 13.94 -7.17
C MET A 82 -16.98 12.89 -8.20
N ILE A 83 -17.40 13.08 -9.45
CA ILE A 83 -16.91 12.27 -10.56
C ILE A 83 -15.61 12.88 -11.03
N CYS A 84 -14.55 12.07 -11.06
CA CYS A 84 -13.23 12.49 -11.44
C CYS A 84 -12.67 11.60 -12.56
N LEU A 85 -11.87 12.17 -13.44
CA LEU A 85 -10.94 11.43 -14.27
C LEU A 85 -9.69 11.09 -13.44
N LEU A 86 -9.27 9.84 -13.45
CA LEU A 86 -8.05 9.39 -12.79
C LEU A 86 -6.85 9.52 -13.74
N HIS A 87 -6.02 10.54 -13.54
CA HIS A 87 -4.88 10.83 -14.42
C HIS A 87 -3.68 9.95 -14.16
N ASN A 88 -3.43 9.57 -12.91
CA ASN A 88 -2.25 8.81 -12.56
C ASN A 88 -2.46 8.01 -11.27
N VAL A 89 -1.80 6.85 -11.19
CA VAL A 89 -1.67 6.02 -10.00
C VAL A 89 -0.20 5.62 -9.90
N THR A 90 0.43 5.96 -8.79
CA THR A 90 1.79 5.51 -8.47
C THR A 90 1.77 4.74 -7.16
N LEU A 91 2.45 3.60 -7.15
CA LEU A 91 2.55 2.70 -6.01
C LEU A 91 3.80 3.04 -5.19
N HIS A 92 3.66 3.07 -3.87
CA HIS A 92 4.74 3.43 -2.96
C HIS A 92 4.77 2.51 -1.74
N ALA A 93 5.94 2.42 -1.11
CA ALA A 93 6.12 1.81 0.19
C ALA A 93 6.99 2.74 1.04
N ASP A 94 6.59 2.97 2.29
CA ASP A 94 7.36 3.77 3.23
C ASP A 94 8.70 3.07 3.57
N PRO A 95 9.85 3.76 3.43
CA PRO A 95 11.17 3.14 3.55
C PRO A 95 11.52 2.68 4.97
N GLU A 96 10.82 3.15 6.00
CA GLU A 96 11.10 2.78 7.39
C GLU A 96 10.16 1.69 7.90
N THR A 97 8.91 1.71 7.46
CA THR A 97 7.84 0.86 7.98
C THR A 97 7.41 -0.27 7.04
N ASP A 98 7.79 -0.18 5.75
CA ASP A 98 7.29 -0.97 4.63
C ASP A 98 5.77 -0.83 4.39
N GLU A 99 5.12 0.20 4.96
CA GLU A 99 3.70 0.44 4.73
C GLU A 99 3.45 0.86 3.29
N VAL A 100 2.57 0.12 2.62
CA VAL A 100 2.20 0.38 1.23
C VAL A 100 1.10 1.42 1.12
N TYR A 101 1.23 2.33 0.16
CA TYR A 101 0.19 3.30 -0.19
C TYR A 101 0.23 3.64 -1.68
N ALA A 102 -0.89 4.10 -2.20
CA ALA A 102 -1.03 4.54 -3.58
C ALA A 102 -1.26 6.04 -3.62
N GLN A 103 -0.51 6.76 -4.45
CA GLN A 103 -0.76 8.16 -4.75
C GLN A 103 -1.57 8.24 -6.05
N MET A 104 -2.69 8.94 -6.01
CA MET A 104 -3.61 9.09 -7.13
C MET A 104 -3.78 10.56 -7.48
N THR A 105 -3.77 10.90 -8.76
CA THR A 105 -4.09 12.25 -9.25
C THR A 105 -5.45 12.24 -9.91
N LEU A 106 -6.38 13.00 -9.34
CA LEU A 106 -7.79 13.07 -9.73
C LEU A 106 -8.10 14.46 -10.30
N GLN A 107 -8.95 14.54 -11.32
CA GLN A 107 -9.49 15.82 -11.79
C GLN A 107 -11.02 15.74 -11.86
N PRO A 108 -11.77 16.62 -11.17
CA PRO A 108 -13.23 16.66 -11.25
C PRO A 108 -13.72 16.98 -12.67
N VAL A 109 -14.64 16.18 -13.19
CA VAL A 109 -15.17 16.32 -14.55
C VAL A 109 -16.70 16.34 -14.58
N ASN A 110 -17.25 17.11 -15.51
CA ASN A 110 -18.67 17.06 -15.84
C ASN A 110 -18.88 15.85 -16.77
N THR A 111 -19.76 14.94 -16.36
CA THR A 111 -19.90 13.59 -16.92
C THR A 111 -20.25 13.63 -18.41
N ASN A 112 -19.35 13.21 -19.31
CA ASN A 112 -19.66 12.98 -20.74
C ASN A 112 -18.63 12.11 -21.51
N ASP A 113 -17.60 11.57 -20.86
CA ASP A 113 -16.61 10.73 -21.53
C ASP A 113 -17.03 9.24 -21.49
N LYS A 114 -17.51 8.75 -22.64
CA LYS A 114 -17.93 7.34 -22.80
C LYS A 114 -16.74 6.37 -22.75
N GLU A 115 -15.57 6.77 -23.23
CA GLU A 115 -14.39 5.90 -23.26
C GLU A 115 -13.83 5.73 -21.84
N ALA A 116 -13.69 6.83 -21.10
CA ALA A 116 -13.27 6.80 -19.70
C ALA A 116 -14.30 6.08 -18.79
N PHE A 117 -15.59 6.12 -19.15
CA PHE A 117 -16.61 5.30 -18.50
C PHE A 117 -16.41 3.80 -18.77
N LEU A 118 -16.18 3.40 -20.01
CA LEU A 118 -15.91 2.00 -20.36
C LEU A 118 -14.63 1.49 -19.68
N ALA A 119 -13.59 2.32 -19.61
CA ALA A 119 -12.36 2.01 -18.87
C ALA A 119 -12.60 1.75 -17.38
N SER A 120 -13.66 2.33 -16.80
CA SER A 120 -14.06 2.10 -15.40
C SER A 120 -14.62 0.69 -15.17
N ASP A 121 -15.27 0.11 -16.18
CA ASP A 121 -15.77 -1.28 -16.14
C ASP A 121 -14.66 -2.30 -16.40
N LEU A 122 -13.59 -1.86 -17.08
CA LEU A 122 -12.33 -2.58 -17.21
C LEU A 122 -11.52 -2.58 -15.91
N SER A 123 -12.07 -2.14 -14.76
CA SER A 123 -11.48 -2.31 -13.43
C SER A 123 -10.80 -3.65 -13.44
N PRO A 124 -9.46 -3.71 -13.34
CA PRO A 124 -8.72 -4.85 -13.82
C PRO A 124 -9.33 -6.08 -13.17
N LYS A 125 -10.11 -6.82 -13.96
CA LYS A 125 -10.08 -8.25 -13.94
C LYS A 125 -8.65 -8.54 -14.38
N THR A 126 -7.70 -8.25 -13.48
CA THR A 126 -6.52 -9.05 -13.38
C THR A 126 -7.16 -10.42 -13.17
N ASN A 127 -7.32 -11.14 -14.28
CA ASN A 127 -6.85 -12.51 -14.34
C ASN A 127 -5.46 -12.42 -13.73
N ARG A 128 -5.39 -12.35 -12.39
CA ARG A 128 -4.17 -12.55 -11.65
C ARG A 128 -3.88 -13.98 -12.06
N LEU A 129 -3.04 -14.15 -13.08
CA LEU A 129 -2.23 -15.36 -13.20
C LEU A 129 -1.83 -15.62 -11.77
N GLN A 130 -2.35 -16.71 -11.22
CA GLN A 130 -2.47 -16.91 -9.79
C GLN A 130 -1.05 -16.92 -9.24
N THR A 131 -0.53 -15.73 -8.88
CA THR A 131 0.87 -15.56 -8.52
C THR A 131 1.10 -16.47 -7.35
N ASP A 132 2.07 -17.36 -7.45
CA ASP A 132 2.33 -18.31 -6.39
C ASP A 132 2.86 -17.52 -5.18
N PHE A 133 1.98 -17.31 -4.21
CA PHE A 133 2.30 -16.63 -2.97
C PHE A 133 1.82 -17.41 -1.77
N PHE A 134 2.48 -17.17 -0.64
CA PHE A 134 1.94 -17.50 0.66
C PHE A 134 2.07 -16.31 1.59
N CYS A 135 1.13 -16.17 2.51
CA CYS A 135 1.20 -15.19 3.59
C CYS A 135 1.04 -15.93 4.91
N LYS A 136 1.94 -15.69 5.85
CA LYS A 136 1.90 -16.32 7.17
C LYS A 136 2.00 -15.27 8.27
N THR A 137 1.03 -15.29 9.17
CA THR A 137 1.11 -14.61 10.47
C THR A 137 2.21 -15.23 11.32
N LEU A 138 3.13 -14.40 11.80
CA LEU A 138 4.27 -14.78 12.60
C LEU A 138 3.83 -15.18 13.99
N THR A 139 4.26 -16.35 14.43
CA THR A 139 4.08 -16.79 15.82
C THR A 139 5.18 -16.22 16.72
N ALA A 140 5.00 -16.31 18.04
CA ALA A 140 6.03 -15.92 19.00
C ALA A 140 7.37 -16.66 18.78
N SER A 141 7.32 -17.92 18.34
CA SER A 141 8.53 -18.70 18.04
C SER A 141 9.24 -18.19 16.78
N ASP A 142 8.49 -17.75 15.77
CA ASP A 142 9.06 -17.19 14.54
C ASP A 142 9.84 -15.90 14.85
N THR A 143 9.39 -15.07 15.80
CA THR A 143 10.08 -13.81 16.13
C THR A 143 11.14 -13.95 17.23
N SER A 144 11.33 -15.15 17.77
CA SER A 144 12.31 -15.38 18.84
C SER A 144 13.76 -15.37 18.30
N THR A 145 14.71 -14.86 19.07
CA THR A 145 16.12 -14.72 18.65
C THR A 145 16.83 -16.03 18.33
N HIS A 146 16.39 -17.13 18.96
CA HIS A 146 16.94 -18.47 18.75
C HIS A 146 16.04 -19.34 17.86
N GLY A 147 14.86 -18.84 17.50
CA GLY A 147 13.91 -19.51 16.62
C GLY A 147 14.19 -19.25 15.15
N GLY A 148 13.73 -20.16 14.31
CA GLY A 148 13.63 -19.96 12.87
C GLY A 148 12.18 -19.74 12.46
N PHE A 149 11.98 -19.35 11.21
CA PHE A 149 10.65 -19.26 10.62
C PHE A 149 10.15 -20.63 10.21
N SER A 150 8.98 -21.05 10.69
CA SER A 150 8.33 -22.28 10.23
C SER A 150 7.54 -22.04 8.94
N VAL A 151 7.95 -22.66 7.84
CA VAL A 151 7.30 -22.48 6.54
C VAL A 151 6.19 -23.53 6.38
N PRO A 152 4.95 -23.15 6.00
CA PRO A 152 3.91 -24.12 5.69
C PRO A 152 4.37 -25.05 4.56
N ARG A 153 4.13 -26.36 4.69
CA ARG A 153 4.64 -27.37 3.75
C ARG A 153 4.24 -27.08 2.29
N ARG A 154 2.94 -26.83 2.06
CA ARG A 154 2.40 -26.52 0.72
C ARG A 154 3.07 -25.28 0.11
N ALA A 155 3.33 -24.26 0.93
CA ALA A 155 4.00 -23.05 0.49
C ALA A 155 5.46 -23.30 0.11
N ALA A 156 6.21 -24.05 0.93
CA ALA A 156 7.60 -24.36 0.65
C ALA A 156 7.77 -25.18 -0.64
N GLU A 157 6.91 -26.18 -0.86
CA GLU A 157 6.92 -27.03 -2.05
C GLU A 157 6.51 -26.27 -3.33
N LYS A 158 5.73 -25.20 -3.20
CA LYS A 158 5.22 -24.41 -4.33
C LYS A 158 6.11 -23.23 -4.71
N ILE A 159 6.67 -22.52 -3.73
CA ILE A 159 7.26 -21.17 -3.93
C ILE A 159 8.79 -21.20 -3.89
N PHE A 160 9.37 -22.09 -3.09
CA PHE A 160 10.83 -22.21 -3.02
C PHE A 160 11.35 -23.20 -4.06
N PRO A 161 12.62 -23.06 -4.51
CA PRO A 161 13.23 -24.08 -5.35
C PRO A 161 13.21 -25.43 -4.62
N PRO A 162 13.10 -26.55 -5.35
CA PRO A 162 13.07 -27.87 -4.74
C PRO A 162 14.38 -28.15 -3.99
N LEU A 163 14.26 -28.74 -2.79
CA LEU A 163 15.42 -29.20 -2.04
C LEU A 163 15.98 -30.49 -2.63
N ASP A 164 17.30 -30.67 -2.55
CA ASP A 164 17.93 -31.97 -2.76
C ASP A 164 17.80 -32.82 -1.50
N PHE A 165 16.90 -33.82 -1.56
CA PHE A 165 16.62 -34.73 -0.45
C PHE A 165 17.65 -35.85 -0.28
N SER A 166 18.66 -35.95 -1.16
CA SER A 166 19.79 -36.86 -0.96
C SER A 166 20.76 -36.37 0.13
N MET A 167 20.77 -35.07 0.40
CA MET A 167 21.58 -34.43 1.43
C MET A 167 21.02 -34.66 2.85
N GLN A 168 21.90 -34.67 3.85
CA GLN A 168 21.52 -34.83 5.26
C GLN A 168 22.10 -33.72 6.16
N PRO A 169 21.29 -32.75 6.62
CA PRO A 169 19.89 -32.49 6.25
C PRO A 169 19.76 -31.76 4.89
N PRO A 170 18.63 -31.92 4.16
CA PRO A 170 18.34 -31.15 2.95
C PRO A 170 18.29 -29.65 3.25
N ALA A 171 19.09 -28.85 2.55
CA ALA A 171 19.14 -27.41 2.74
C ALA A 171 19.59 -26.68 1.47
N GLN A 172 19.22 -25.40 1.35
CA GLN A 172 19.65 -24.50 0.29
C GLN A 172 19.71 -23.06 0.81
N GLU A 173 20.36 -22.18 0.04
CA GLU A 173 20.29 -20.74 0.24
C GLU A 173 19.17 -20.15 -0.63
N LEU A 174 18.34 -19.28 -0.04
CA LEU A 174 17.34 -18.50 -0.74
C LEU A 174 17.74 -17.03 -0.70
N GLN A 175 17.58 -16.34 -1.82
CA GLN A 175 17.70 -14.88 -1.88
C GLN A 175 16.34 -14.32 -2.30
N ALA A 176 15.78 -13.44 -1.49
CA ALA A 176 14.52 -12.78 -1.76
C ALA A 176 14.69 -11.26 -1.74
N ARG A 177 14.00 -10.54 -2.64
CA ARG A 177 14.02 -9.07 -2.67
C ARG A 177 12.77 -8.48 -2.02
N ASP A 178 12.93 -7.44 -1.22
CA ASP A 178 11.81 -6.70 -0.64
C ASP A 178 11.27 -5.59 -1.57
N LEU A 179 10.25 -4.86 -1.12
CA LEU A 179 9.64 -3.74 -1.86
C LEU A 179 10.62 -2.60 -2.18
N HIS A 180 11.77 -2.57 -1.50
CA HIS A 180 12.81 -1.56 -1.63
C HIS A 180 14.05 -2.10 -2.37
N ASP A 181 13.92 -3.25 -3.05
CA ASP A 181 15.00 -3.97 -3.74
C ASP A 181 16.13 -4.48 -2.82
N ASN A 182 15.97 -4.45 -1.49
CA ASN A 182 16.97 -5.03 -0.61
C ASN A 182 16.95 -6.55 -0.73
N VAL A 183 18.12 -7.15 -0.91
CA VAL A 183 18.27 -8.61 -0.99
C VAL A 183 18.46 -9.17 0.41
N TRP A 184 17.59 -10.11 0.77
CA TRP A 184 17.63 -10.85 2.02
C TRP A 184 17.97 -12.31 1.74
N THR A 185 19.01 -12.81 2.40
CA THR A 185 19.49 -14.18 2.24
C THR A 185 19.04 -15.04 3.42
N PHE A 186 18.45 -16.20 3.13
CA PHE A 186 17.95 -17.14 4.12
C PHE A 186 18.49 -18.54 3.88
N ARG A 187 18.85 -19.26 4.96
CA ARG A 187 19.06 -20.70 4.90
C ARG A 187 17.73 -21.42 5.03
N HIS A 188 17.25 -22.03 3.94
CA HIS A 188 16.10 -22.93 3.95
C HIS A 188 16.56 -24.36 4.22
N ILE A 189 15.99 -25.01 5.24
CA ILE A 189 16.38 -26.35 5.68
C ILE A 189 15.15 -27.19 6.03
N TYR A 190 15.16 -28.46 5.65
CA TYR A 190 14.12 -29.43 6.02
C TYR A 190 14.63 -30.39 7.10
N ARG A 191 14.18 -30.19 8.35
CA ARG A 191 14.68 -30.94 9.52
C ARG A 191 13.65 -31.01 10.65
N GLY A 192 14.04 -31.60 11.78
CA GLY A 192 13.20 -31.74 12.98
C GLY A 192 12.40 -33.04 13.03
N GLN A 193 11.67 -33.24 14.13
CA GLN A 193 10.81 -34.40 14.35
C GLN A 193 9.46 -33.94 14.93
N PRO A 194 8.34 -34.02 14.16
CA PRO A 194 8.28 -34.38 12.74
C PRO A 194 9.04 -33.37 11.86
N LYS A 195 9.48 -33.81 10.67
CA LYS A 195 10.24 -32.96 9.74
C LYS A 195 9.39 -31.79 9.23
N ARG A 196 9.99 -30.59 9.19
CA ARG A 196 9.35 -29.32 8.78
C ARG A 196 10.33 -28.47 7.97
N HIS A 197 9.78 -27.60 7.13
CA HIS A 197 10.54 -26.58 6.41
C HIS A 197 10.79 -25.39 7.33
N LEU A 198 12.04 -24.93 7.39
CA LEU A 198 12.46 -23.83 8.26
C LEU A 198 13.33 -22.84 7.47
N LEU A 199 13.18 -21.54 7.75
CA LEU A 199 14.24 -20.56 7.48
C LEU A 199 15.01 -20.32 8.78
N THR A 200 16.33 -20.52 8.75
CA THR A 200 17.19 -20.38 9.93
C THR A 200 18.13 -19.19 9.82
N THR A 201 19.36 -19.39 9.32
CA THR A 201 20.34 -18.31 9.14
C THR A 201 19.75 -17.21 8.26
N GLY A 202 19.93 -15.95 8.67
CA GLY A 202 19.37 -14.77 8.01
C GLY A 202 17.98 -14.36 8.49
N TRP A 203 17.18 -15.30 9.03
CA TRP A 203 15.82 -14.99 9.48
C TRP A 203 15.77 -14.02 10.67
N SER A 204 16.59 -14.24 11.70
CA SER A 204 16.62 -13.34 12.87
C SER A 204 17.13 -11.94 12.51
N LEU A 205 18.02 -11.82 11.51
CA LEU A 205 18.48 -10.54 10.98
C LEU A 205 17.37 -9.81 10.21
N PHE A 206 16.55 -10.54 9.47
CA PHE A 206 15.36 -9.98 8.81
C PHE A 206 14.33 -9.49 9.84
N VAL A 207 14.02 -10.31 10.85
CA VAL A 207 13.10 -9.94 11.93
C VAL A 207 13.57 -8.68 12.66
N SER A 208 14.85 -8.59 13.03
CA SER A 208 15.38 -7.41 13.72
C SER A 208 15.47 -6.19 12.80
N GLY A 209 15.96 -6.37 11.57
CA GLY A 209 16.09 -5.30 10.58
C GLY A 209 14.74 -4.67 10.21
N LYS A 210 13.70 -5.50 10.07
CA LYS A 210 12.32 -5.06 9.82
C LYS A 210 11.50 -4.84 11.09
N ARG A 211 12.08 -4.97 12.29
CA ARG A 211 11.37 -4.79 13.58
C ARG A 211 10.05 -5.58 13.67
N LEU A 212 10.05 -6.83 13.23
CA LEU A 212 8.84 -7.66 13.17
C LEU A 212 8.46 -8.22 14.54
N LEU A 213 7.15 -8.30 14.80
CA LEU A 213 6.57 -8.81 16.05
C LEU A 213 5.59 -9.96 15.76
N ALA A 214 5.35 -10.80 16.76
CA ALA A 214 4.33 -11.85 16.66
C ALA A 214 2.96 -11.24 16.34
N GLY A 215 2.26 -11.80 15.36
CA GLY A 215 1.05 -11.24 14.77
C GLY A 215 1.28 -10.43 13.49
N ASP A 216 2.50 -9.93 13.23
CA ASP A 216 2.83 -9.43 11.89
C ASP A 216 2.76 -10.59 10.89
N SER A 217 2.60 -10.29 9.61
CA SER A 217 2.63 -11.30 8.56
C SER A 217 3.80 -11.08 7.63
N VAL A 218 4.35 -12.19 7.15
CA VAL A 218 5.36 -12.20 6.09
C VAL A 218 4.81 -12.97 4.92
N LEU A 219 5.06 -12.45 3.73
CA LEU A 219 4.62 -13.07 2.48
C LEU A 219 5.79 -13.25 1.53
N PHE A 220 5.84 -14.40 0.87
CA PHE A 220 6.77 -14.65 -0.23
C PHE A 220 5.98 -14.87 -1.49
N ILE A 221 6.43 -14.26 -2.58
CA ILE A 221 5.83 -14.41 -3.90
C ILE A 221 6.89 -14.81 -4.94
N ARG A 222 6.47 -15.53 -5.97
CA ARG A 222 7.22 -15.65 -7.22
C ARG A 222 6.59 -14.76 -8.27
N ASP A 223 7.31 -13.75 -8.73
CA ASP A 223 6.83 -12.91 -9.82
C ASP A 223 6.83 -13.65 -11.17
N GLU A 224 6.32 -13.01 -12.22
CA GLU A 224 6.34 -13.55 -13.59
C GLU A 224 7.74 -13.95 -14.08
N LYS A 225 8.81 -13.34 -13.55
CA LYS A 225 10.21 -13.63 -13.88
C LYS A 225 10.80 -14.76 -13.03
N GLN A 226 9.98 -15.44 -12.23
CA GLN A 226 10.40 -16.47 -11.28
C GLN A 226 11.39 -15.93 -10.24
N GLN A 227 11.41 -14.63 -9.95
CA GLN A 227 12.20 -14.06 -8.85
C GLN A 227 11.45 -14.26 -7.53
N LEU A 228 12.19 -14.65 -6.49
CA LEU A 228 11.64 -14.75 -5.15
C LEU A 228 11.60 -13.35 -4.54
N LEU A 229 10.41 -12.91 -4.15
CA LEU A 229 10.19 -11.62 -3.52
C LEU A 229 9.58 -11.81 -2.14
N LEU A 230 9.76 -10.81 -1.27
CA LEU A 230 9.42 -10.85 0.15
C LEU A 230 8.72 -9.56 0.58
N GLY A 231 7.57 -9.69 1.20
CA GLY A 231 6.79 -8.57 1.72
C GLY A 231 6.42 -8.77 3.18
N ILE A 232 6.00 -7.69 3.83
CA ILE A 232 5.50 -7.72 5.20
C ILE A 232 4.13 -7.04 5.28
N ARG A 233 3.27 -7.53 6.17
CA ARG A 233 2.05 -6.83 6.60
C ARG A 233 2.11 -6.68 8.11
N ARG A 234 2.05 -5.46 8.61
CA ARG A 234 1.98 -5.21 10.05
C ARG A 234 0.62 -5.64 10.57
N ALA A 235 0.59 -6.23 11.76
CA ALA A 235 -0.67 -6.37 12.49
C ALA A 235 -1.22 -4.98 12.81
N ASN A 236 -2.54 -4.83 12.75
CA ASN A 236 -3.19 -3.59 13.17
C ASN A 236 -3.11 -3.48 14.69
N ARG A 237 -2.01 -2.90 15.18
CA ARG A 237 -1.80 -2.57 16.60
C ARG A 237 -2.03 -1.09 16.74
N GLN A 238 -2.70 -0.66 17.80
CA GLN A 238 -2.67 0.73 18.26
C GLN A 238 -1.20 1.16 18.37
N PRO A 239 -0.69 2.04 17.49
CA PRO A 239 0.63 2.60 17.60
C PRO A 239 0.80 3.26 18.96
N THR A 240 1.92 3.00 19.63
CA THR A 240 2.32 3.78 20.79
C THR A 240 2.76 5.16 20.31
N ASN A 241 1.81 6.10 20.18
CA ASN A 241 2.00 7.55 20.14
C ASN A 241 3.25 8.06 19.39
N ILE A 242 3.39 7.84 18.09
CA ILE A 242 4.32 8.67 17.29
C ILE A 242 3.79 8.83 15.87
N SER A 243 2.78 9.68 15.68
CA SER A 243 2.66 10.35 14.39
C SER A 243 3.70 11.49 14.41
N SER A 244 4.71 11.42 13.55
CA SER A 244 5.64 12.54 13.31
C SER A 244 4.96 13.66 12.51
N SER A 245 3.67 13.90 12.75
CA SER A 245 2.84 14.78 11.94
C SER A 245 3.31 16.22 12.11
N VAL A 246 3.83 16.80 11.02
CA VAL A 246 4.16 18.22 10.90
C VAL A 246 2.90 19.09 11.11
N LEU A 247 1.72 18.53 10.83
CA LEU A 247 0.42 19.20 10.93
C LEU A 247 -0.45 18.56 12.01
N SER A 248 -1.37 19.33 12.60
CA SER A 248 -2.42 18.76 13.44
C SER A 248 -3.38 17.89 12.62
N SER A 249 -4.04 16.92 13.26
CA SER A 249 -5.12 16.12 12.64
C SER A 249 -6.17 17.03 11.98
N ASP A 250 -6.56 18.09 12.68
CA ASP A 250 -7.55 19.07 12.20
C ASP A 250 -7.08 19.78 10.93
N SER A 251 -5.81 20.21 10.91
CA SER A 251 -5.23 20.87 9.74
C SER A 251 -5.19 19.95 8.53
N MET A 252 -4.95 18.65 8.74
CA MET A 252 -5.00 17.66 7.65
C MET A 252 -6.42 17.47 7.12
N GLN A 253 -7.42 17.35 7.99
CA GLN A 253 -8.81 17.22 7.58
C GLN A 253 -9.32 18.46 6.82
N ILE A 254 -9.04 19.65 7.37
CA ILE A 254 -9.35 20.93 6.71
C ILE A 254 -8.64 21.02 5.36
N GLY A 255 -7.36 20.63 5.30
CA GLY A 255 -6.56 20.64 4.08
C GLY A 255 -7.15 19.75 2.99
N ILE A 256 -7.61 18.55 3.33
CA ILE A 256 -8.25 17.62 2.38
C ILE A 256 -9.54 18.21 1.80
N LEU A 257 -10.41 18.73 2.66
CA LEU A 257 -11.69 19.29 2.23
C LEU A 257 -11.48 20.57 1.42
N ALA A 258 -10.56 21.44 1.83
CA ALA A 258 -10.18 22.64 1.09
C ALA A 258 -9.61 22.29 -0.30
N ALA A 259 -8.70 21.32 -0.37
CA ALA A 259 -8.11 20.88 -1.64
C ALA A 259 -9.19 20.30 -2.59
N ALA A 260 -10.08 19.45 -2.06
CA ALA A 260 -11.18 18.89 -2.83
C ALA A 260 -12.17 19.98 -3.31
N ALA A 261 -12.54 20.93 -2.43
CA ALA A 261 -13.43 22.04 -2.78
C ALA A 261 -12.83 22.96 -3.84
N HIS A 262 -11.53 23.28 -3.71
CA HIS A 262 -10.81 24.06 -4.70
C HIS A 262 -10.74 23.33 -6.05
N ALA A 263 -10.40 22.04 -6.04
CA ALA A 263 -10.33 21.22 -7.24
C ALA A 263 -11.69 21.14 -7.96
N TYR A 264 -12.78 21.00 -7.20
CA TYR A 264 -14.13 20.98 -7.74
C TYR A 264 -14.52 22.30 -8.40
N ALA A 265 -14.29 23.42 -7.70
CA ALA A 265 -14.66 24.75 -8.19
C ALA A 265 -13.88 25.16 -9.45
N ASN A 266 -12.65 24.68 -9.61
CA ASN A 266 -11.76 25.07 -10.70
C ASN A 266 -11.52 23.98 -11.75
N HIS A 267 -12.15 22.80 -11.62
CA HIS A 267 -11.85 21.62 -12.42
C HIS A 267 -10.35 21.28 -12.50
N SER A 268 -9.61 21.57 -11.42
CA SER A 268 -8.15 21.40 -11.38
C SER A 268 -7.79 20.00 -10.85
N PRO A 269 -6.68 19.40 -11.31
CA PRO A 269 -6.16 18.19 -10.71
C PRO A 269 -5.81 18.37 -9.22
N PHE A 270 -6.01 17.33 -8.43
CA PHE A 270 -5.57 17.24 -7.04
C PHE A 270 -5.08 15.82 -6.74
N THR A 271 -4.22 15.69 -5.73
CA THR A 271 -3.60 14.42 -5.37
C THR A 271 -4.18 13.90 -4.06
N VAL A 272 -4.46 12.60 -4.01
CA VAL A 272 -4.89 11.89 -2.80
C VAL A 272 -3.96 10.70 -2.56
N PHE A 273 -3.83 10.31 -1.30
CA PHE A 273 -3.05 9.15 -0.89
C PHE A 273 -3.99 8.11 -0.30
N TYR A 274 -3.95 6.90 -0.83
CA TYR A 274 -4.75 5.76 -0.37
C TYR A 274 -3.85 4.76 0.33
N ASN A 275 -4.04 4.56 1.63
CA ASN A 275 -3.37 3.54 2.42
C ASN A 275 -4.37 2.40 2.71
N PRO A 276 -4.28 1.27 1.99
CA PRO A 276 -5.22 0.16 2.13
C PRO A 276 -5.14 -0.56 3.49
N ARG A 277 -4.10 -0.30 4.29
CA ARG A 277 -3.93 -0.92 5.61
C ARG A 277 -4.40 -0.02 6.75
N ALA A 278 -4.52 1.29 6.51
CA ALA A 278 -4.91 2.25 7.53
C ALA A 278 -6.43 2.33 7.74
N SER A 279 -7.24 2.11 6.69
CA SER A 279 -8.70 2.24 6.79
C SER A 279 -9.45 1.23 5.91
N PRO A 280 -10.59 0.70 6.36
CA PRO A 280 -11.45 -0.16 5.55
C PRO A 280 -12.18 0.59 4.43
N SER A 281 -12.19 1.93 4.45
CA SER A 281 -12.98 2.75 3.53
C SER A 281 -12.24 3.00 2.21
N GLU A 282 -12.63 2.28 1.16
CA GLU A 282 -12.32 2.70 -0.21
C GLU A 282 -13.06 4.02 -0.52
N PHE A 283 -12.34 5.09 -0.85
CA PHE A 283 -12.94 6.40 -1.12
C PHE A 283 -12.74 6.90 -2.56
N VAL A 284 -12.03 6.13 -3.39
CA VAL A 284 -11.92 6.34 -4.85
C VAL A 284 -12.45 5.09 -5.54
N ILE A 285 -13.71 5.13 -5.96
CA ILE A 285 -14.44 3.96 -6.46
C ILE A 285 -14.58 4.05 -7.98
N PRO A 286 -14.29 3.01 -8.78
CA PRO A 286 -14.62 3.01 -10.20
C PRO A 286 -16.09 3.39 -10.44
N LEU A 287 -16.36 4.36 -11.31
CA LEU A 287 -17.70 4.82 -11.65
C LEU A 287 -18.62 3.68 -12.12
N ALA A 288 -18.11 2.68 -12.84
CA ALA A 288 -18.88 1.50 -13.23
C ALA A 288 -19.31 0.66 -12.00
N LYS A 289 -18.40 0.42 -11.05
CA LYS A 289 -18.69 -0.26 -9.76
C LYS A 289 -19.74 0.50 -8.96
N TYR A 290 -19.63 1.83 -8.90
CA TYR A 290 -20.63 2.69 -8.26
C TYR A 290 -22.00 2.61 -8.93
N ASN A 291 -22.07 2.79 -10.25
CA ASN A 291 -23.34 2.76 -10.99
C ASN A 291 -24.02 1.39 -10.88
N LYS A 292 -23.25 0.30 -10.93
CA LYS A 292 -23.78 -1.05 -10.70
C LYS A 292 -24.38 -1.18 -9.31
N ALA A 293 -23.67 -0.73 -8.27
CA ALA A 293 -24.16 -0.82 -6.90
C ALA A 293 -25.44 0.00 -6.66
N ILE A 294 -25.53 1.21 -7.23
CA ILE A 294 -26.65 2.14 -7.00
C ILE A 294 -27.86 1.84 -7.88
N TYR A 295 -27.65 1.53 -9.17
CA TYR A 295 -28.74 1.45 -10.14
C TYR A 295 -29.13 0.02 -10.50
N SER A 296 -28.25 -0.98 -10.31
CA SER A 296 -28.58 -2.39 -10.62
C SER A 296 -29.20 -3.14 -9.43
N HIS A 297 -29.08 -2.60 -8.21
CA HIS A 297 -29.58 -3.23 -7.00
C HIS A 297 -30.43 -2.25 -6.19
N GLN A 298 -31.74 -2.50 -6.10
CA GLN A 298 -32.58 -1.80 -5.13
C GLN A 298 -32.30 -2.39 -3.75
N ILE A 299 -31.53 -1.68 -2.93
CA ILE A 299 -31.27 -2.07 -1.54
C ILE A 299 -32.51 -1.75 -0.71
N THR A 300 -33.07 -2.75 -0.02
CA THR A 300 -34.25 -2.62 0.84
C THR A 300 -33.98 -3.18 2.24
N LEU A 301 -34.77 -2.73 3.21
CA LEU A 301 -34.68 -3.20 4.58
C LEU A 301 -34.98 -4.71 4.64
N GLY A 302 -34.12 -5.46 5.34
CA GLY A 302 -34.24 -6.92 5.47
C GLY A 302 -33.48 -7.72 4.40
N MET A 303 -32.86 -7.08 3.42
CA MET A 303 -32.02 -7.79 2.44
C MET A 303 -30.77 -8.40 3.10
N ARG A 304 -30.43 -9.61 2.65
CA ARG A 304 -29.19 -10.29 3.04
C ARG A 304 -28.10 -9.95 2.03
N PHE A 305 -26.90 -9.68 2.52
CA PHE A 305 -25.72 -9.46 1.69
C PHE A 305 -24.54 -10.29 2.20
N ARG A 306 -23.49 -10.35 1.40
CA ARG A 306 -22.19 -10.89 1.79
C ARG A 306 -21.15 -9.81 1.58
N MET A 307 -20.23 -9.71 2.52
CA MET A 307 -19.07 -8.83 2.46
C MET A 307 -17.83 -9.68 2.70
N MET A 308 -16.81 -9.47 1.88
CA MET A 308 -15.54 -10.18 2.02
C MET A 308 -14.69 -9.46 3.07
N PHE A 309 -14.03 -10.24 3.91
CA PHE A 309 -13.06 -9.76 4.89
C PHE A 309 -11.75 -10.53 4.67
N GLU A 310 -10.63 -9.88 4.98
CA GLU A 310 -9.34 -10.56 5.01
C GLU A 310 -9.34 -11.60 6.14
N THR A 311 -9.01 -12.85 5.82
CA THR A 311 -8.86 -13.94 6.81
C THR A 311 -7.41 -14.39 6.89
N GLU A 312 -6.99 -14.94 8.02
CA GLU A 312 -5.63 -15.49 8.20
C GLU A 312 -5.29 -16.60 7.19
N GLU A 313 -6.31 -17.28 6.63
CA GLU A 313 -6.18 -18.33 5.62
C GLU A 313 -6.25 -17.84 4.17
N SER A 314 -6.45 -16.54 3.91
CA SER A 314 -6.60 -15.99 2.56
C SER A 314 -5.34 -16.07 1.68
N GLY A 315 -4.29 -16.77 2.13
CA GLY A 315 -3.00 -16.91 1.45
C GLY A 315 -2.37 -18.31 1.56
N THR A 316 -3.16 -19.37 1.70
CA THR A 316 -2.67 -20.78 1.63
C THR A 316 -3.14 -21.52 0.39
#